data_AF-A0A830C6G9-F1
#
_entry.id   AF-A0A830C6G9-F1
#
_cell.length_a   1.000
_cell.length_b   1.000
_cell.length_c   1.000
_cell.angle_alpha   90.00
_cell.angle_beta   90.00
_cell.angle_gamma   90.00
#
_symmetry.space_group_name_H-M   'P 1'
#
loop_
_entity.id
_entity.type
_entity.pdbx_description
1 polymer ?
#
loop_
_entity_poly.entity_id
_entity_poly.type
_entity_poly.pdbx_seq_one_letter_code
_entity_poly.pdbx_strand_id
1 'polypeptide(L)'
;MDTADNCAVCLYEFGGEDEIRRLTNCRHIFHRSCLDRWMDHDQKTCPLCRTQFIPEEMQEAFNEKMWVASGISDFYGDYSPVTTGW
;
A
#
# COMPACT_ATOMS: atom_id res chain seq x y z
N MET A 1 3.03 -8.12 29.15
CA MET A 1 3.70 -8.71 27.99
C MET A 1 3.66 -7.70 26.87
N ASP A 2 4.80 -7.11 26.54
CA ASP A 2 4.97 -6.19 25.44
C ASP A 2 4.87 -6.95 24.11
N THR A 3 3.86 -6.63 23.30
CA THR A 3 3.65 -7.19 21.96
C THR A 3 4.62 -6.64 20.91
N ALA A 4 5.77 -6.11 21.36
CA ALA A 4 6.75 -5.44 20.50
C ALA A 4 7.49 -6.43 19.59
N ASP A 5 7.52 -7.71 19.98
CA ASP A 5 8.27 -8.76 19.30
C ASP A 5 7.39 -9.66 18.42
N ASN A 6 6.12 -9.29 18.21
CA ASN A 6 5.18 -10.08 17.42
C ASN A 6 4.73 -9.31 16.18
N CYS A 7 4.55 -10.01 15.06
CA CYS A 7 3.91 -9.45 13.90
C CYS A 7 2.40 -9.31 14.14
N ALA A 8 1.88 -8.09 14.10
CA ALA A 8 0.45 -7.84 14.35
C ALA A 8 -0.51 -8.36 13.26
N VAL A 9 0.02 -8.89 12.14
CA VAL A 9 -0.79 -9.49 11.07
C VAL A 9 -1.04 -10.97 11.32
N CYS A 10 0.02 -11.74 11.60
CA CYS A 10 -0.08 -13.18 11.81
C CYS A 10 -0.06 -13.58 13.29
N LEU A 11 0.22 -12.64 14.19
CA LEU A 11 0.32 -12.79 15.65
C LEU A 11 1.46 -13.69 16.15
N TYR A 12 2.42 -14.05 15.30
CA TYR A 12 3.61 -14.81 15.66
C TYR A 12 4.80 -13.91 16.00
N GLU A 13 5.66 -14.40 16.88
CA GLU A 13 6.95 -13.78 17.24
C GLU A 13 7.89 -13.67 16.03
N PHE A 14 8.78 -12.68 16.04
CA PHE A 14 9.85 -12.57 15.06
C PHE A 14 11.01 -13.53 15.39
N GLY A 15 11.32 -14.44 14.48
CA GLY A 15 12.47 -15.34 14.54
C GLY A 15 13.73 -14.74 13.90
N GLY A 16 14.90 -15.32 14.20
CA GLY A 16 16.18 -14.87 13.63
C GLY A 16 16.34 -15.08 12.12
N GLU A 17 15.54 -15.99 11.56
CA GLU A 17 15.48 -16.30 10.13
C GLU A 17 14.36 -15.55 9.39
N ASP A 18 13.52 -14.79 10.12
CA ASP A 18 12.40 -14.08 9.54
C ASP A 18 12.85 -12.82 8.80
N GLU A 19 12.39 -12.68 7.55
CA GLU A 19 12.46 -11.40 6.86
C GLU A 19 11.41 -10.44 7.42
N ILE A 20 11.85 -9.35 8.01
CA ILE A 20 10.99 -8.30 8.55
C ILE A 20 11.08 -7.00 7.75
N ARG A 21 9.98 -6.24 7.74
CA ARG A 21 9.93 -4.88 7.20
C ARG A 21 9.49 -3.90 8.27
N ARG A 22 10.25 -2.81 8.39
CA ARG A 22 9.88 -1.65 9.21
C ARG A 22 9.39 -0.53 8.31
N LEU A 23 8.17 -0.07 8.55
CA LEU A 23 7.59 1.05 7.82
C LEU A 23 8.28 2.37 8.21
N THR A 24 8.65 3.20 7.24
CA THR A 24 9.41 4.44 7.49
C THR A 24 8.57 5.56 8.09
N ASN A 25 7.28 5.60 7.75
CA ASN A 25 6.29 6.59 8.17
C ASN A 25 5.82 6.41 9.62
N CYS A 26 5.63 5.16 10.09
CA CYS A 26 5.09 4.89 11.44
C CYS A 26 5.95 3.95 12.29
N ARG A 27 7.08 3.44 11.77
CA ARG A 27 8.06 2.59 12.47
C ARG A 27 7.55 1.23 12.95
N HIS A 28 6.32 0.85 12.62
CA HIS A 28 5.80 -0.49 12.89
C HIS A 28 6.52 -1.57 12.07
N ILE A 29 6.69 -2.74 12.67
CA ILE A 29 7.44 -3.87 12.13
C ILE A 29 6.48 -5.03 11.84
N PHE A 30 6.65 -5.69 10.69
CA PHE A 30 5.87 -6.84 10.27
C PHE A 30 6.77 -7.85 9.55
N HIS A 31 6.36 -9.12 9.50
CA HIS A 31 6.97 -10.06 8.54
C HIS A 31 6.78 -9.51 7.13
N ARG A 32 7.83 -9.62 6.32
CA ARG A 32 7.82 -9.21 4.92
C ARG A 32 6.65 -9.84 4.17
N SER A 33 6.49 -11.15 4.30
CA SER A 33 5.42 -11.92 3.65
C SER A 33 4.02 -11.47 4.09
N CYS A 34 3.86 -11.06 5.35
CA CYS A 34 2.60 -10.54 5.87
C CYS A 34 2.30 -9.14 5.31
N LEU A 35 3.31 -8.27 5.22
CA LEU A 35 3.16 -6.93 4.65
C LEU A 35 2.93 -6.98 3.13
N ASP A 36 3.61 -7.89 2.42
CA ASP A 36 3.43 -8.09 0.98
C ASP A 36 2.00 -8.54 0.66
N ARG A 37 1.48 -9.56 1.35
CA ARG A 37 0.07 -9.99 1.20
C ARG A 37 -0.92 -8.87 1.50
N TRP A 38 -0.64 -8.05 2.51
CA TRP A 38 -1.49 -6.90 2.83
C TRP A 38 -1.57 -5.91 1.66
N MET A 39 -0.43 -5.60 1.03
CA MET A 39 -0.37 -4.75 -0.15
C MET A 39 -1.05 -5.37 -1.37
N ASP A 40 -0.96 -6.69 -1.55
CA ASP A 40 -1.61 -7.41 -2.66
C ASP A 40 -3.15 -7.32 -2.59
N HIS A 41 -3.71 -7.10 -1.40
CA HIS A 41 -5.14 -6.84 -1.19
C HIS A 41 -5.52 -5.35 -1.36
N ASP A 42 -4.74 -4.60 -2.14
CA ASP A 42 -4.87 -3.16 -2.40
C ASP A 42 -4.89 -2.29 -1.14
N GLN A 43 -4.26 -2.76 -0.06
CA GLN A 43 -4.12 -1.99 1.18
C GLN A 43 -2.74 -1.31 1.22
N LYS A 44 -2.72 0.00 0.92
CA LYS A 44 -1.51 0.84 0.95
C LYS A 44 -1.32 1.54 2.32
N THR A 45 -1.75 0.90 3.41
CA THR A 45 -1.77 1.48 4.76
C THR A 45 -1.18 0.54 5.80
N CYS A 46 -0.67 1.09 6.90
CA CYS A 46 -0.15 0.29 8.00
C CYS A 46 -1.27 -0.56 8.65
N PRO A 47 -1.10 -1.89 8.80
CA PRO A 47 -2.08 -2.75 9.46
C PRO A 47 -2.42 -2.36 10.91
N LEU A 48 -1.48 -1.69 11.60
CA LEU A 48 -1.65 -1.27 13.00
C LEU A 48 -2.29 0.11 13.15
N CYS A 49 -1.77 1.11 12.45
CA CYS A 49 -2.15 2.51 12.68
C CYS A 49 -2.79 3.19 11.47
N ARG A 50 -2.97 2.47 10.36
CA ARG A 50 -3.57 2.93 9.10
C ARG A 50 -2.83 4.10 8.42
N THR A 51 -1.64 4.46 8.88
CA THR A 51 -0.80 5.46 8.19
C THR A 51 -0.47 4.97 6.79
N GLN A 52 -0.71 5.81 5.78
CA GLN A 52 -0.47 5.50 4.37
C GLN A 52 1.03 5.30 4.09
N PHE A 53 1.36 4.36 3.22
CA PHE A 53 2.75 4.06 2.83
C PHE A 53 3.36 5.13 1.92
N ILE A 54 2.51 5.74 1.09
CA ILE A 54 2.86 6.85 0.23
C ILE A 54 2.05 8.08 0.64
N PRO A 55 2.64 9.29 0.62
CA PRO A 55 1.91 10.53 0.80
C PRO A 55 0.72 10.62 -0.18
N GLU A 56 -0.38 11.22 0.27
CA GLU A 56 -1.59 11.40 -0.56
C GLU A 56 -1.29 12.14 -1.86
N GLU A 57 -0.45 13.19 -1.80
CA GLU A 57 0.06 13.92 -2.96
C GLU A 57 0.80 13.06 -4.00
N MET A 58 1.32 11.89 -3.61
CA MET A 58 2.05 10.98 -4.48
C MET A 58 1.17 9.80 -4.95
N GLN A 59 -0.05 9.65 -4.43
CA GLN A 59 -0.94 8.54 -4.81
C GLN A 59 -1.38 8.61 -6.25
N GLU A 60 -1.78 9.79 -6.73
CA GLU A 60 -2.20 9.97 -8.13
C GLU A 60 -1.05 9.64 -9.07
N ALA A 61 0.15 10.17 -8.83
CA ALA A 61 1.33 9.87 -9.63
C ALA A 61 1.77 8.39 -9.57
N PHE A 62 1.55 7.72 -8.44
CA PHE A 62 1.84 6.29 -8.28
C PHE A 62 0.84 5.44 -9.06
N ASN A 63 -0.45 5.72 -8.91
CA ASN A 63 -1.52 5.11 -9.68
C ASN A 63 -1.31 5.41 -11.17
N GLU A 64 -0.81 6.61 -11.48
CA GLU A 64 -0.54 7.06 -12.84
C GLU A 64 0.47 6.13 -13.52
N LYS A 65 1.60 5.96 -12.84
CA LYS A 65 2.66 5.05 -13.31
C LYS A 65 2.19 3.60 -13.41
N MET A 66 1.23 3.19 -12.58
CA MET A 66 0.64 1.84 -12.62
C MET A 66 -0.24 1.60 -13.85
N TRP A 67 -1.08 2.55 -14.28
CA TRP A 67 -1.86 2.37 -15.53
C TRP A 67 -0.95 2.34 -16.75
N VAL A 68 0.04 3.23 -16.80
CA VAL A 68 1.05 3.26 -17.88
C VAL A 68 1.83 1.95 -17.93
N ALA A 69 2.31 1.45 -16.78
CA ALA A 69 3.04 0.17 -16.71
C ALA A 69 2.16 -1.04 -17.10
N SER A 70 0.85 -0.94 -16.90
CA SER A 70 -0.11 -1.96 -17.31
C SER A 70 -0.47 -1.90 -18.81
N GLY A 71 0.14 -0.98 -19.57
CA GLY A 71 -0.10 -0.83 -21.01
C GLY A 71 -1.50 -0.32 -21.35
N ILE A 72 -2.24 0.16 -20.35
CA ILE A 72 -3.45 0.93 -20.56
C ILE A 72 -2.94 2.34 -20.83
N SER A 73 -2.64 2.69 -22.08
CA SER A 73 -2.54 4.10 -22.46
C SER A 73 -3.83 4.46 -23.18
N ASP A 74 -4.43 5.61 -22.82
CA ASP A 74 -5.48 6.31 -23.60
C ASP A 74 -6.96 6.13 -23.23
N PHE A 75 -7.36 6.26 -21.95
CA PHE A 75 -8.77 6.65 -21.68
C PHE A 75 -9.00 7.64 -20.53
N TYR A 76 -7.98 8.38 -20.07
CA TYR A 76 -8.16 9.50 -19.14
C TYR A 76 -7.97 10.86 -19.83
N GLY A 77 -8.41 10.94 -21.09
CA GLY A 77 -8.51 12.19 -21.84
C GLY A 77 -9.91 12.82 -21.86
N ASP A 78 -10.95 12.17 -21.30
CA ASP A 78 -12.34 12.60 -21.53
C ASP A 78 -13.14 12.98 -20.26
N TYR A 79 -12.54 13.07 -19.08
CA TYR A 79 -13.25 13.72 -17.97
C TYR A 79 -13.10 15.25 -18.01
N SER A 80 -13.70 15.86 -19.04
CA SER A 80 -14.24 17.22 -18.99
C SER A 80 -15.57 17.25 -19.74
N PRO A 81 -16.60 17.94 -19.22
CA PRO A 81 -18.00 17.67 -19.54
C PRO A 81 -18.38 18.27 -20.89
N VAL A 82 -18.93 17.46 -21.81
CA VAL A 82 -19.62 18.01 -22.99
C VAL A 82 -21.07 17.54 -23.03
N THR A 83 -21.94 18.52 -22.87
CA THR A 83 -23.35 18.49 -23.24
C THR A 83 -23.48 18.16 -24.73
N THR A 84 -24.19 17.09 -25.07
CA THR A 84 -24.81 16.90 -26.39
C THR A 84 -26.03 16.01 -26.13
N GLY A 85 -27.29 16.44 -26.22
CA GLY A 85 -27.87 17.41 -27.13
C GLY A 85 -28.65 16.67 -28.22
N TRP A 86 -29.64 15.86 -27.83
CA TRP A 86 -30.75 15.35 -28.66
C TRP A 86 -32.04 15.54 -27.87
#